data_AF-A0A2G8LB77-F1
#
_entry.id   AF-A0A2G8LB77-F1
#
_cell.length_a   1.000
_cell.length_b   1.000
_cell.length_c   1.000
_cell.angle_alpha   90.00
_cell.angle_beta   90.00
_cell.angle_gamma   90.00
#
_symmetry.space_group_name_H-M   'P 1'
#
loop_
_entity.id
_entity.type
_entity.pdbx_description
1 polymer ?
#
loop_
_entity_poly.entity_id
_entity_poly.type
_entity_poly.pdbx_seq_one_letter_code
_entity_poly.pdbx_strand_id
1 'polypeptide(L)'
;METGLASNHLIRVIIYVSSIASMPPSETTIAEMLKNEAGYATGLIGKWHLGINCESEDACSDPNGQGFDYFYGLPLTNLKDCGHGSVWQVWRSTVYRDIFLAFFAVVAGAIYLRMNGFIGKNGFRVIVTFATILTFSLYFMMKTMGHELHTDGEQEGYRTAVKLR
;
A
#
# COMPACT_ATOMS: atom_id res chain seq x y z
N MET A 1 19.18 0.81 12.16
CA MET A 1 18.15 -0.26 12.20
C MET A 1 17.97 -0.72 10.76
N GLU A 2 18.31 -1.96 10.47
CA GLU A 2 18.31 -2.56 9.12
C GLU A 2 16.90 -2.96 8.71
N THR A 3 16.06 -2.00 8.36
CA THR A 3 14.61 -2.20 8.17
C THR A 3 14.24 -2.95 6.88
N GLY A 4 15.17 -3.12 5.93
CA GLY A 4 14.95 -3.82 4.66
C GLY A 4 15.28 -5.32 4.65
N LEU A 5 16.12 -5.81 5.56
CA LEU A 5 16.52 -7.23 5.63
C LEU A 5 15.77 -8.01 6.73
N ALA A 6 15.48 -7.35 7.85
CA ALA A 6 14.70 -7.92 8.95
C ALA A 6 13.84 -6.86 9.64
N SER A 7 12.53 -7.13 9.76
CA SER A 7 11.60 -6.24 10.46
C SER A 7 11.22 -6.79 11.84
N ASN A 8 11.32 -5.93 12.85
CA ASN A 8 10.79 -6.16 14.20
C ASN A 8 9.36 -5.63 14.38
N HIS A 9 8.72 -5.16 13.32
CA HIS A 9 7.35 -4.63 13.34
C HIS A 9 6.29 -5.70 13.01
N LEU A 10 5.04 -5.39 13.34
CA LEU A 10 3.87 -6.28 13.10
C LEU A 10 3.71 -6.67 11.63
N ILE A 11 4.09 -5.78 10.70
CA ILE A 11 4.14 -6.06 9.27
C ILE A 11 5.63 -6.20 8.90
N ARG A 12 6.00 -7.42 8.49
CA ARG A 12 7.39 -7.77 8.14
C ARG A 12 7.69 -7.70 6.65
N VAL A 13 6.72 -7.24 5.86
CA VAL A 13 6.76 -7.31 4.40
C VAL A 13 6.57 -5.92 3.81
N ILE A 14 7.46 -5.53 2.89
CA ILE A 14 7.29 -4.32 2.09
C ILE A 14 6.21 -4.61 1.05
N ILE A 15 5.10 -3.90 1.16
CA ILE A 15 3.92 -4.06 0.28
C ILE A 15 3.67 -2.82 -0.61
N TYR A 16 4.48 -1.77 -0.45
CA TYR A 16 4.39 -0.54 -1.23
C TYR A 16 5.75 -0.15 -1.79
N VAL A 17 5.77 0.27 -3.05
CA VAL A 17 6.97 0.75 -3.73
C VAL A 17 7.47 2.06 -3.14
N SER A 18 6.58 2.89 -2.59
CA SER A 18 6.90 4.15 -1.92
C SER A 18 7.39 3.97 -0.48
N SER A 19 7.75 2.75 -0.06
CA SER A 19 8.28 2.52 1.27
C SER A 19 9.72 3.00 1.36
N ILE A 20 10.07 3.62 2.49
CA ILE A 20 11.45 3.99 2.84
C ILE A 20 12.20 2.75 3.40
N ALA A 21 11.49 1.65 3.70
CA ALA A 21 12.13 0.41 4.09
C ALA A 21 12.82 -0.21 2.86
N SER A 22 14.14 -0.24 2.89
CA SER A 22 14.98 -0.83 1.84
C SER A 22 16.26 -1.42 2.42
N MET A 23 16.94 -2.25 1.61
CA MET A 23 18.24 -2.76 1.96
C MET A 23 19.21 -1.59 2.13
N PRO A 24 19.93 -1.50 3.27
CA PRO A 24 20.89 -0.44 3.50
C PRO A 24 21.94 -0.39 2.39
N PRO A 25 22.34 0.80 1.90
CA PRO A 25 23.42 0.93 0.91
C PRO A 25 24.79 0.43 1.40
N SER A 26 24.94 0.21 2.70
CA SER A 26 26.16 -0.36 3.30
C SER A 26 26.28 -1.88 3.12
N GLU A 27 25.19 -2.56 2.75
CA GLU A 27 25.19 -4.00 2.50
C GLU A 27 25.70 -4.27 1.09
N THR A 28 26.60 -5.25 0.96
CA THR A 28 27.18 -5.61 -0.33
C THR A 28 26.45 -6.81 -0.91
N THR A 29 25.98 -6.70 -2.16
CA THR A 29 25.37 -7.84 -2.85
C THR A 29 26.41 -8.72 -3.52
N ILE A 30 26.04 -9.99 -3.74
CA ILE A 30 26.86 -10.90 -4.56
C ILE A 30 27.08 -10.36 -5.99
N ALA A 31 26.15 -9.57 -6.51
CA ALA A 31 26.29 -8.96 -7.84
C ALA A 31 27.41 -7.91 -7.84
N GLU A 32 27.47 -7.06 -6.81
CA GLU A 32 28.56 -6.09 -6.65
C GLU A 32 29.92 -6.78 -6.51
N MET A 33 30.00 -7.85 -5.72
CA MET A 33 31.25 -8.61 -5.57
C MET A 33 31.70 -9.21 -6.91
N LEU A 34 30.81 -9.93 -7.60
CA LEU A 34 31.14 -10.59 -8.87
C LEU A 34 31.51 -9.60 -9.97
N LYS A 35 30.83 -8.46 -10.02
CA LYS A 35 31.09 -7.40 -10.99
C LYS A 35 32.43 -6.70 -10.69
N ASN A 36 32.66 -6.30 -9.45
CA ASN A 36 33.85 -5.51 -9.09
C ASN A 36 35.13 -6.34 -9.02
N GLU A 37 35.07 -7.56 -8.48
CA GLU A 37 36.26 -8.40 -8.27
C GLU A 37 36.60 -9.26 -9.49
N ALA A 38 35.59 -9.66 -10.27
CA ALA A 38 35.77 -10.64 -11.34
C ALA A 38 35.20 -10.21 -12.70
N GLY A 39 34.67 -8.99 -12.83
CA GLY A 39 34.24 -8.42 -14.11
C GLY A 39 33.05 -9.12 -14.76
N TYR A 40 32.21 -9.79 -13.96
CA TYR A 40 31.01 -10.45 -14.49
C TYR A 40 29.97 -9.44 -14.95
N ALA A 41 29.31 -9.76 -16.06
CA ALA A 41 28.02 -9.14 -16.38
C ALA A 41 26.95 -9.74 -15.46
N THR A 42 26.22 -8.90 -14.74
CA THR A 42 25.26 -9.32 -13.72
C THR A 42 23.83 -8.96 -14.13
N GLY A 43 22.87 -9.84 -13.84
CA GLY A 43 21.48 -9.55 -14.11
C GLY A 43 20.53 -10.26 -13.16
N LEU A 44 19.43 -9.60 -12.80
CA LEU A 44 18.37 -10.14 -11.98
C LEU A 44 17.10 -10.27 -12.82
N ILE A 45 16.58 -11.49 -12.93
CA ILE A 45 15.28 -11.76 -13.55
C ILE A 45 14.36 -12.35 -12.49
N GLY A 46 13.30 -11.64 -12.12
CA GLY A 46 12.33 -12.10 -11.13
C GLY A 46 12.05 -11.11 -10.02
N LYS A 47 11.94 -11.58 -8.77
CA LYS A 47 11.51 -10.78 -7.63
C LYS A 47 12.71 -10.17 -6.92
N TRP A 48 12.65 -8.87 -6.64
CA TRP A 48 13.61 -8.19 -5.78
C TRP A 48 13.18 -8.20 -4.31
N HIS A 49 12.18 -7.38 -3.96
CA HIS A 49 11.52 -7.34 -2.66
C HIS A 49 12.42 -6.92 -1.46
N LEU A 50 13.45 -6.12 -1.74
CA LEU A 50 14.33 -5.52 -0.72
C LEU A 50 14.18 -3.99 -0.64
N GLY A 51 13.02 -3.48 -1.08
CA GLY A 51 12.77 -2.05 -1.23
C GLY A 51 13.41 -1.49 -2.50
N ILE A 52 13.05 -0.26 -2.84
CA ILE A 52 13.58 0.42 -4.04
C ILE A 52 14.10 1.83 -3.73
N ASN A 53 13.59 2.47 -2.67
CA ASN A 53 13.91 3.86 -2.34
C ASN A 53 14.76 3.96 -1.08
N CYS A 54 15.48 5.06 -0.96
CA CYS A 54 16.20 5.49 0.24
C CYS A 54 15.46 6.67 0.85
N GLU A 55 15.91 7.08 2.04
CA GLU A 55 15.35 8.24 2.74
C GLU A 55 15.37 9.53 1.90
N SER A 56 16.36 9.70 1.02
CA SER A 56 16.57 10.91 0.22
C SER A 56 16.57 10.70 -1.29
N GLU A 57 16.55 9.45 -1.77
CA GLU A 57 16.74 9.14 -3.19
C GLU A 57 15.79 8.03 -3.64
N ASP A 58 15.11 8.26 -4.76
CA ASP A 58 14.32 7.25 -5.43
C ASP A 58 15.23 6.27 -6.17
N ALA A 59 14.85 4.99 -6.21
CA ALA A 59 15.55 3.92 -6.92
C ALA A 59 17.00 3.61 -6.48
N CYS A 60 17.50 4.17 -5.37
CA CYS A 60 18.87 3.88 -4.87
C CYS A 60 19.11 2.40 -4.50
N SER A 61 18.06 1.67 -4.13
CA SER A 61 18.12 0.30 -3.61
C SER A 61 17.36 -0.65 -4.55
N ASP A 62 17.10 -0.19 -5.78
CA ASP A 62 16.68 -1.07 -6.86
C ASP A 62 17.85 -2.02 -7.23
N PRO A 63 17.59 -3.10 -7.97
CA PRO A 63 18.65 -4.05 -8.32
C PRO A 63 19.80 -3.41 -9.11
N ASN A 64 19.53 -2.37 -9.90
CA ASN A 64 20.56 -1.71 -10.70
C ASN A 64 21.50 -0.87 -9.82
N GLY A 65 20.97 -0.22 -8.78
CA GLY A 65 21.73 0.45 -7.72
C GLY A 65 22.49 -0.51 -6.81
N GLN A 66 22.21 -1.80 -6.91
CA GLN A 66 22.75 -2.87 -6.06
C GLN A 66 23.59 -3.90 -6.84
N GLY A 67 24.27 -3.43 -7.89
CA GLY A 67 25.31 -4.17 -8.60
C GLY A 67 24.86 -5.06 -9.75
N PHE A 68 23.56 -5.08 -10.09
CA PHE A 68 23.06 -5.75 -11.29
C PHE A 68 23.14 -4.82 -12.51
N ASP A 69 23.70 -5.27 -13.64
CA ASP A 69 23.70 -4.51 -14.90
C ASP A 69 22.33 -4.51 -15.58
N TYR A 70 21.50 -5.51 -15.29
CA TYR A 70 20.20 -5.68 -15.88
C TYR A 70 19.17 -6.18 -14.86
N PHE A 71 17.98 -5.58 -14.85
CA PHE A 71 16.87 -6.05 -14.05
C PHE A 71 15.59 -6.18 -14.88
N TYR A 72 14.93 -7.33 -14.78
CA TYR A 72 13.60 -7.55 -15.32
C TYR A 72 12.74 -8.36 -14.34
N GLY A 73 11.71 -7.72 -13.77
CA GLY A 73 10.74 -8.41 -12.92
C GLY A 73 10.02 -7.48 -11.96
N LEU A 74 9.72 -7.98 -10.75
CA LEU A 74 8.87 -7.30 -9.78
C LEU A 74 9.69 -6.72 -8.62
N PRO A 75 9.59 -5.40 -8.35
CA PRO A 75 10.27 -4.79 -7.21
C PRO A 75 9.70 -5.24 -5.86
N LEU A 76 8.44 -5.70 -5.85
CA LEU A 76 7.71 -6.18 -4.69
C LEU A 76 7.31 -7.66 -4.83
N THR A 77 6.75 -8.24 -3.77
CA THR A 77 6.09 -9.54 -3.87
C THR A 77 4.81 -9.46 -4.68
N ASN A 78 4.48 -10.58 -5.34
CA ASN A 78 3.16 -10.77 -5.93
C ASN A 78 2.12 -10.80 -4.79
N LEU A 79 1.13 -9.91 -4.87
CA LEU A 79 0.02 -9.83 -3.95
C LEU A 79 -1.24 -10.28 -4.70
N LYS A 80 -2.12 -10.99 -3.99
CA LYS A 80 -3.42 -11.36 -4.57
C LYS A 80 -4.28 -10.11 -4.61
N ASP A 81 -4.31 -9.43 -5.75
CA ASP A 81 -5.10 -8.21 -5.91
C ASP A 81 -6.58 -8.51 -6.20
N CYS A 82 -6.87 -9.64 -6.85
CA CYS A 82 -8.23 -9.99 -7.28
C CYS A 82 -8.76 -11.28 -6.62
N GLY A 83 -10.09 -11.36 -6.46
CA GLY A 83 -10.80 -12.53 -5.94
C GLY A 83 -10.90 -12.62 -4.42
N HIS A 84 -11.43 -13.73 -3.92
CA HIS A 84 -11.60 -13.95 -2.47
C HIS A 84 -10.27 -13.99 -1.73
N GLY A 85 -10.19 -13.20 -0.65
CA GLY A 85 -8.98 -13.05 0.16
C GLY A 85 -7.94 -12.11 -0.46
N SER A 86 -8.34 -11.23 -1.39
CA SER A 86 -7.42 -10.24 -1.96
C SER A 86 -7.04 -9.17 -0.94
N VAL A 87 -5.85 -8.58 -1.13
CA VAL A 87 -5.37 -7.44 -0.33
C VAL A 87 -6.41 -6.32 -0.33
N TRP A 88 -7.01 -6.05 -1.49
CA TRP A 88 -8.09 -5.08 -1.65
C TRP A 88 -9.31 -5.38 -0.79
N GLN A 89 -9.73 -6.64 -0.65
CA GLN A 89 -10.86 -7.00 0.22
C GLN A 89 -10.55 -6.74 1.70
N VAL A 90 -9.33 -7.06 2.13
CA VAL A 90 -8.87 -6.83 3.52
C VAL A 90 -8.79 -5.34 3.82
N TRP A 91 -8.20 -4.56 2.90
CA TRP A 91 -8.08 -3.12 3.02
C TRP A 91 -9.47 -2.47 3.09
N ARG A 92 -10.35 -2.82 2.13
CA ARG A 92 -11.73 -2.35 2.07
C ARG A 92 -12.50 -2.62 3.35
N SER A 93 -12.42 -3.84 3.89
CA SER A 93 -13.10 -4.19 5.15
C SER A 93 -12.59 -3.38 6.33
N THR A 94 -11.27 -3.16 6.41
CA THR A 94 -10.63 -2.40 7.48
C THR A 94 -11.06 -0.94 7.42
N VAL A 95 -11.00 -0.31 6.25
CA VAL A 95 -11.38 1.09 6.08
C VAL A 95 -12.86 1.31 6.30
N TYR A 96 -13.74 0.43 5.81
CA TYR A 96 -15.18 0.56 6.10
C TYR A 96 -15.44 0.51 7.61
N ARG A 97 -14.83 -0.46 8.31
CA ARG A 97 -14.95 -0.56 9.77
C ARG A 97 -14.50 0.72 10.45
N ASP A 98 -13.35 1.26 10.06
CA ASP A 98 -12.78 2.45 10.71
C ASP A 98 -13.61 3.72 10.41
N ILE A 99 -14.17 3.85 9.20
CA ILE A 99 -15.14 4.92 8.85
C ILE A 99 -16.40 4.83 9.73
N PHE A 100 -16.96 3.62 9.91
CA PHE A 100 -18.14 3.44 10.76
C PHE A 100 -17.84 3.75 12.22
N LEU A 101 -16.70 3.31 12.75
CA LEU A 101 -16.28 3.63 14.11
C LEU A 101 -16.09 5.14 14.31
N ALA A 102 -15.47 5.83 13.36
CA ALA A 102 -15.30 7.28 13.39
C ALA A 102 -16.66 8.01 13.40
N PHE A 103 -17.62 7.55 12.60
CA PHE A 103 -18.98 8.11 12.59
C PHE A 103 -19.66 8.01 13.96
N PHE A 104 -19.67 6.81 14.56
CA PHE A 104 -20.28 6.62 15.88
C PHE A 104 -19.57 7.42 16.96
N ALA A 105 -18.24 7.54 16.90
CA ALA A 105 -17.47 8.37 17.82
C ALA A 105 -17.84 9.86 17.70
N VAL A 106 -17.99 10.38 16.48
CA VAL A 106 -18.41 11.78 16.23
C VAL A 106 -19.83 12.03 16.74
N VAL A 107 -20.76 11.10 16.49
CA VAL A 107 -22.14 11.23 16.99
C VAL A 107 -22.19 11.14 18.51
N ALA A 108 -21.46 10.19 19.13
CA ALA A 108 -21.37 10.08 20.58
C ALA A 108 -20.77 11.33 21.22
N GLY A 109 -19.70 11.88 20.63
CA GLY A 109 -19.11 13.16 21.04
C GLY A 109 -20.10 14.33 20.93
N ALA A 110 -20.87 14.39 19.83
CA ALA A 110 -21.90 15.41 19.65
C ALA A 110 -23.05 15.28 20.67
N ILE A 111 -23.45 14.05 21.04
CA ILE A 111 -24.42 13.78 22.11
C ILE A 111 -23.86 14.23 23.46
N TYR A 112 -22.62 13.88 23.78
CA TYR A 112 -21.97 14.28 25.03
C TYR A 112 -21.89 15.81 25.17
N LEU A 113 -21.49 16.52 24.11
CA LEU A 113 -21.47 17.98 24.08
C LEU A 113 -22.88 18.59 24.20
N ARG A 114 -23.89 17.92 23.64
CA ARG A 114 -25.28 18.34 23.75
C ARG A 114 -25.85 18.14 25.16
N MET A 115 -25.50 17.04 25.84
CA MET A 115 -25.92 16.76 27.21
C MET A 115 -25.32 17.75 28.21
N ASN A 116 -24.07 18.14 27.99
CA ASN A 116 -23.37 19.13 28.82
C ASN A 116 -23.71 20.60 28.46
N GLY A 117 -24.62 20.84 27.52
CA GLY A 117 -25.10 22.18 27.18
C GLY A 117 -24.16 23.04 26.34
N PHE A 118 -23.01 22.52 25.91
CA PHE A 118 -22.06 23.25 25.05
C PHE A 118 -22.60 23.47 23.63
N ILE A 119 -23.52 22.63 23.17
CA ILE A 119 -24.09 22.68 21.81
C ILE A 119 -25.62 22.81 21.86
N GLY A 120 -26.15 23.81 21.14
CA GLY A 120 -27.59 23.97 20.92
C GLY A 120 -28.18 22.95 19.94
N LYS A 121 -29.52 22.83 19.90
CA LYS A 121 -30.23 21.86 19.04
C LYS A 121 -29.85 21.98 17.55
N ASN A 122 -29.61 23.20 17.07
CA ASN A 122 -29.24 23.46 15.68
C ASN A 122 -27.81 23.01 15.38
N GLY A 123 -26.87 23.26 16.30
CA GLY A 123 -25.48 22.80 16.15
C GLY A 123 -25.37 21.27 16.14
N PHE A 124 -26.14 20.60 17.00
CA PHE A 124 -26.23 19.13 16.99
C PHE A 124 -26.74 18.60 15.65
N ARG A 125 -27.82 19.20 15.12
CA ARG A 125 -28.38 18.82 13.81
C ARG A 125 -27.36 18.98 12.69
N VAL A 126 -26.66 20.11 12.63
CA VAL A 126 -25.64 20.38 11.59
C VAL A 126 -24.51 19.34 11.64
N ILE A 127 -23.99 19.03 12.83
CA ILE A 127 -22.90 18.06 12.99
C ILE A 127 -23.32 16.68 12.51
N VAL A 128 -24.52 16.21 12.91
CA VAL A 128 -25.02 14.90 12.50
C VAL A 128 -25.29 14.85 10.99
N THR A 129 -25.89 15.90 10.41
CA THR A 129 -26.12 15.95 8.95
C THR A 129 -24.82 15.98 8.17
N PHE A 130 -23.80 16.69 8.66
CA PHE A 130 -22.50 16.74 7.99
C PHE A 130 -21.77 15.40 8.09
N ALA A 131 -21.76 14.77 9.27
CA ALA A 131 -21.15 13.46 9.47
C ALA A 131 -21.80 12.37 8.61
N THR A 132 -23.13 12.41 8.44
CA THR A 132 -23.86 11.46 7.58
C THR A 132 -23.56 11.68 6.09
N ILE A 133 -23.54 12.94 5.61
CA ILE A 133 -23.18 13.24 4.22
C ILE A 133 -21.73 12.83 3.92
N LEU A 134 -20.80 13.10 4.85
CA LEU A 134 -19.39 12.78 4.67
C LEU A 134 -19.18 11.26 4.60
N THR A 135 -19.79 10.50 5.52
CA THR A 135 -19.70 9.03 5.52
C THR A 135 -20.35 8.40 4.30
N PHE A 136 -21.50 8.92 3.85
CA PHE A 136 -22.15 8.45 2.63
C PHE A 136 -21.29 8.73 1.39
N SER A 137 -20.72 9.93 1.29
CA SER A 137 -19.81 10.30 0.18
C SER A 137 -18.57 9.42 0.15
N LEU A 138 -17.91 9.22 1.29
CA LEU A 138 -16.74 8.33 1.40
C LEU A 138 -17.11 6.87 1.09
N TYR A 139 -18.26 6.41 1.56
CA TYR A 139 -18.76 5.08 1.26
C TYR A 139 -18.95 4.87 -0.25
N PHE A 140 -19.58 5.84 -0.93
CA PHE A 140 -19.81 5.80 -2.36
C PHE A 140 -18.50 5.85 -3.15
N MET A 141 -17.60 6.77 -2.82
CA MET A 141 -16.26 6.85 -3.44
C MET A 141 -15.51 5.52 -3.35
N MET A 142 -15.45 4.90 -2.16
CA MET A 142 -14.76 3.62 -2.00
C MET A 142 -15.46 2.47 -2.74
N LYS A 143 -16.79 2.53 -2.87
CA LYS A 143 -17.55 1.55 -3.65
C LYS A 143 -17.23 1.67 -5.15
N THR A 144 -17.16 2.91 -5.66
CA THR A 144 -16.85 3.18 -7.07
C THR A 144 -15.44 2.77 -7.43
N MET A 145 -14.43 3.15 -6.62
CA MET A 145 -13.05 2.70 -6.84
C MET A 145 -12.90 1.17 -6.81
N GLY A 146 -13.65 0.50 -5.92
CA GLY A 146 -13.67 -0.97 -5.87
C GLY A 146 -14.29 -1.63 -7.10
N HIS A 147 -15.20 -0.94 -7.78
CA HIS A 147 -15.82 -1.43 -9.01
C HIS A 147 -14.88 -1.26 -10.22
N GLU A 148 -14.21 -0.11 -10.32
CA GLU A 148 -13.24 0.20 -11.39
C GLU A 148 -12.04 -0.77 -11.38
N LEU A 149 -11.48 -1.04 -10.19
CA LEU A 149 -10.37 -1.99 -10.06
C LEU A 149 -10.75 -3.43 -10.44
N HIS A 150 -12.01 -3.83 -10.21
CA HIS A 150 -12.49 -5.17 -10.61
C HIS A 150 -12.66 -5.27 -12.13
N THR A 151 -13.13 -4.21 -12.79
CA THR A 151 -13.32 -4.21 -14.25
C THR A 151 -11.99 -4.15 -15.00
N ASP A 152 -11.02 -3.40 -14.50
CA ASP A 152 -9.70 -3.27 -15.15
C ASP A 152 -8.84 -4.53 -14.96
N GLY A 153 -8.83 -5.12 -13.76
CA GLY A 153 -8.09 -6.34 -13.48
C GLY A 153 -8.58 -7.56 -14.28
N GLU A 154 -9.89 -7.65 -14.52
CA GLU A 154 -10.47 -8.71 -15.36
C GLU A 154 -10.07 -8.51 -16.82
N GLN A 155 -10.15 -7.29 -17.35
CA GLN A 155 -9.75 -7.01 -18.74
C GLN A 155 -8.26 -7.22 -19.01
N GLU A 156 -7.38 -6.83 -18.10
CA GLU A 156 -5.93 -6.97 -18.26
C GLU A 156 -5.49 -8.44 -18.10
N GLY A 157 -6.14 -9.20 -17.21
CA GLY A 157 -5.95 -10.65 -17.08
C GLY A 157 -6.31 -11.41 -18.37
N TYR A 158 -7.45 -11.08 -18.99
CA TYR A 158 -7.85 -11.69 -20.28
C TYR A 158 -6.90 -11.30 -21.41
N ARG A 159 -6.48 -10.03 -21.48
CA ARG A 159 -5.59 -9.55 -22.56
C ARG A 159 -4.19 -10.18 -22.48
N THR A 160 -3.71 -10.44 -21.26
CA THR A 160 -2.42 -11.10 -21.03
C THR A 160 -2.49 -12.61 -21.31
N ALA A 161 -3.57 -13.27 -20.90
CA ALA A 161 -3.78 -14.70 -21.18
C ALA A 161 -3.92 -15.01 -22.67
N VAL A 162 -4.51 -14.10 -23.46
CA VAL A 162 -4.64 -14.25 -24.93
C VAL A 162 -3.31 -14.01 -25.66
N LYS A 163 -2.41 -13.19 -25.10
CA LYS A 163 -1.07 -12.94 -25.69
C LYS A 163 -0.06 -14.06 -25.46
N LEU A 164 -0.33 -14.95 -24.50
CA LEU A 164 0.56 -16.06 -24.11
C LEU A 164 0.16 -17.40 -24.76
N ARG A 165 -0.75 -17.38 -25.73
CA ARG A 165 -1.20 -18.54 -26.49
C ARG A 165 -0.91 -18.34 -27.97
#